data_AF-A0A6N7CJE8-F1
#
_entry.id   AF-A0A6N7CJE8-F1
#
_cell.length_a   1.000
_cell.length_b   1.000
_cell.length_c   1.000
_cell.angle_alpha   90.00
_cell.angle_beta   90.00
_cell.angle_gamma   90.00
#
_symmetry.space_group_name_H-M   'P 1'
#
loop_
_entity.id
_entity.type
_entity.pdbx_description
1 polymer ?
#
loop_
_entity_poly.entity_id
_entity_poly.type
_entity_poly.pdbx_seq_one_letter_code
_entity_poly.pdbx_strand_id
1 'polypeptide(L)'
;MHRPRLSNAWFLPRSFDVLDMLRQQLDIVEHCVHVLSDWGHGKTPTHEAVAELRVAAGNEHRARRTLNNAVRDSFSTPIEAEDLFELGERLGEIAEAGYAVIRESELSCSGPTCASPDPYLVELIDRLASALIPLARGLRKLPSGDAAQCADRAIEDLSMVEHAYRAAIADLENEPDVRRELRRRELYRRAEHLHAAMMRVARRTWYSVYKSR
;
A
#
# COMPACT_ATOMS: atom_id res chain seq x y z
N MET A 1 -50.40 35.28 16.20
CA MET A 1 -49.25 35.33 15.25
C MET A 1 -48.17 34.37 15.74
N HIS A 2 -48.04 33.22 15.10
CA HIS A 2 -47.02 32.21 15.44
C HIS A 2 -45.88 32.36 14.43
N ARG A 3 -44.68 32.77 14.87
CA ARG A 3 -43.49 32.75 14.01
C ARG A 3 -43.07 31.29 13.82
N PRO A 4 -42.87 30.79 12.59
CA PRO A 4 -42.30 29.47 12.40
C PRO A 4 -40.85 29.49 12.91
N ARG A 5 -40.51 28.53 13.79
CA ARG A 5 -39.12 28.22 14.11
C ARG A 5 -38.51 27.56 12.87
N LEU A 6 -37.68 28.30 12.15
CA LEU A 6 -36.80 27.69 11.15
C LEU A 6 -35.88 26.71 11.90
N SER A 7 -35.91 25.44 11.51
CA SER A 7 -34.95 24.46 11.98
C SER A 7 -33.55 24.90 11.54
N ASN A 8 -32.59 24.90 12.46
CA ASN A 8 -31.18 25.24 12.21
C ASN A 8 -30.45 24.25 11.27
N ALA A 9 -31.17 23.48 10.45
CA ALA A 9 -30.61 22.53 9.48
C ALA A 9 -30.59 23.12 8.06
N TRP A 10 -30.38 24.44 7.94
CA TRP A 10 -30.26 25.12 6.67
C TRP A 10 -28.84 24.89 6.12
N PHE A 11 -28.69 23.90 5.25
CA PHE A 11 -27.66 23.84 4.20
C PHE A 11 -26.18 23.98 4.63
N LEU A 12 -25.74 23.31 5.69
CA LEU A 12 -24.30 23.07 5.87
C LEU A 12 -23.95 21.70 5.30
N PRO A 13 -23.24 21.60 4.16
CA PRO A 13 -22.74 20.33 3.67
C PRO A 13 -21.86 19.68 4.74
N ARG A 14 -21.94 18.35 4.88
CA ARG A 14 -21.06 17.62 5.80
C ARG A 14 -19.63 17.84 5.34
N SER A 15 -18.79 18.43 6.20
CA SER A 15 -17.36 18.54 5.94
C SER A 15 -16.68 17.28 6.47
N PHE A 16 -16.28 16.39 5.56
CA PHE A 16 -15.47 15.23 5.90
C PHE A 16 -13.98 15.62 5.85
N ASP A 17 -13.20 15.19 6.84
CA ASP A 17 -11.75 15.29 6.75
C ASP A 17 -11.18 14.14 5.92
N VAL A 18 -11.39 14.24 4.60
CA VAL A 18 -10.97 13.21 3.64
C VAL A 18 -9.46 12.99 3.59
N LEU A 19 -8.64 13.98 3.98
CA LEU A 19 -7.19 13.81 4.08
C LEU A 19 -6.82 13.01 5.32
N ASP A 20 -7.46 13.27 6.46
CA ASP A 20 -7.28 12.44 7.64
C ASP A 20 -7.73 11.00 7.39
N MET A 21 -8.86 10.80 6.71
CA MET A 21 -9.32 9.47 6.32
C MET A 21 -8.33 8.73 5.40
N LEU A 22 -7.73 9.44 4.43
CA LEU A 22 -6.66 8.88 3.60
C LEU A 22 -5.42 8.51 4.43
N ARG A 23 -5.06 9.32 5.43
CA ARG A 23 -3.94 9.04 6.35
C ARG A 23 -4.23 7.82 7.23
N GLN A 24 -5.45 7.67 7.74
CA GLN A 24 -5.87 6.48 8.49
C GLN A 24 -5.81 5.21 7.62
N GLN A 25 -6.21 5.30 6.35
CA GLN A 25 -6.04 4.19 5.41
C GLN A 25 -4.55 3.87 5.18
N LEU A 26 -3.71 4.90 5.01
CA LEU A 26 -2.26 4.75 4.87
C LEU A 26 -1.62 4.06 6.09
N ASP A 27 -2.05 4.38 7.31
CA ASP A 27 -1.52 3.73 8.52
C ASP A 27 -1.76 2.20 8.50
N ILE A 28 -2.90 1.75 7.94
CA ILE A 28 -3.18 0.32 7.74
C ILE A 28 -2.23 -0.27 6.69
N VAL A 29 -1.97 0.45 5.59
CA VAL A 29 -1.04 0.02 4.54
C VAL A 29 0.40 -0.08 5.06
N GLU A 30 0.86 0.89 5.87
CA GLU A 30 2.14 0.82 6.55
C GLU A 30 2.22 -0.39 7.46
N HIS A 31 1.17 -0.66 8.24
CA HIS A 31 1.11 -1.86 9.07
C HIS A 31 1.24 -3.15 8.23
N CYS A 32 0.54 -3.26 7.10
CA CYS A 32 0.68 -4.41 6.20
C CYS A 32 2.14 -4.64 5.77
N VAL A 33 2.84 -3.57 5.37
CA VAL A 33 4.24 -3.66 4.93
C VAL A 33 5.19 -3.97 6.08
N HIS A 34 4.91 -3.52 7.30
CA HIS A 34 5.66 -3.92 8.50
C HIS A 34 5.50 -5.42 8.80
N VAL A 35 4.28 -5.96 8.72
CA VAL A 35 4.04 -7.39 8.91
C VAL A 35 4.79 -8.23 7.88
N LEU A 36 4.84 -7.78 6.62
CA LEU A 36 5.64 -8.40 5.56
C LEU A 36 7.14 -8.41 5.89
N SER A 37 7.69 -7.29 6.38
CA SER A 37 9.10 -7.21 6.76
C SER A 37 9.40 -8.12 7.96
N ASP A 38 8.57 -8.08 9.02
CA ASP A 38 8.76 -8.94 10.19
C ASP A 38 8.66 -10.43 9.85
N TRP A 39 7.74 -10.80 8.96
CA TRP A 39 7.69 -12.16 8.39
C TRP A 39 8.95 -12.49 7.58
N GLY A 40 9.40 -11.58 6.72
CA GLY A 40 10.63 -11.71 5.92
C GLY A 40 11.84 -12.06 6.79
N HIS A 41 11.95 -11.41 7.94
CA HIS A 41 13.02 -11.62 8.93
C HIS A 41 12.76 -12.76 9.92
N GLY A 42 11.72 -13.56 9.72
CA GLY A 42 11.38 -14.71 10.56
C GLY A 42 10.93 -14.36 11.98
N LYS A 43 10.56 -13.10 12.24
CA LYS A 43 10.02 -12.67 13.55
C LYS A 43 8.58 -13.11 13.75
N THR A 44 7.84 -13.26 12.66
CA THR A 44 6.44 -13.71 12.65
C THR A 44 6.31 -14.98 11.81
N PRO A 45 5.75 -16.08 12.35
CA PRO A 45 5.46 -17.28 11.58
C PRO A 45 4.51 -17.00 10.40
N THR A 46 4.68 -17.71 9.27
CA THR A 46 3.87 -17.50 8.06
C THR A 46 2.36 -17.51 8.33
N HIS A 47 1.85 -18.47 9.09
CA HIS A 47 0.42 -18.60 9.36
C HIS A 47 -0.15 -17.43 10.20
N GLU A 48 0.64 -16.88 11.12
CA GLU A 48 0.28 -15.70 11.92
C GLU A 48 0.27 -14.45 11.03
N ALA A 49 1.33 -14.26 10.22
CA ALA A 49 1.41 -13.16 9.26
C ALA A 49 0.26 -13.19 8.24
N VAL A 50 -0.15 -14.37 7.76
CA VAL A 50 -1.32 -14.55 6.90
C VAL A 50 -2.60 -14.08 7.61
N ALA A 51 -2.82 -14.50 8.86
CA ALA A 51 -4.01 -14.17 9.61
C ALA A 51 -4.10 -12.66 9.87
N GLU A 52 -2.98 -12.05 10.24
CA GLU A 52 -2.85 -10.61 10.48
C GLU A 52 -3.10 -9.80 9.20
N LEU A 53 -2.43 -10.14 8.10
CA LEU A 53 -2.61 -9.44 6.82
C LEU A 53 -4.02 -9.61 6.24
N ARG A 54 -4.69 -10.74 6.50
CA ARG A 54 -6.10 -10.93 6.13
C ARG A 54 -7.00 -9.93 6.86
N VAL A 55 -6.79 -9.75 8.17
CA VAL A 55 -7.53 -8.79 8.97
C VAL A 55 -7.23 -7.36 8.52
N ALA A 56 -5.95 -7.03 8.31
CA ALA A 56 -5.51 -5.73 7.85
C ALA A 56 -6.10 -5.38 6.47
N ALA A 57 -6.08 -6.30 5.50
CA ALA A 57 -6.70 -6.11 4.19
C ALA A 57 -8.22 -5.89 4.29
N GLY A 58 -8.91 -6.61 5.18
CA GLY A 58 -10.34 -6.38 5.44
C GLY A 58 -10.64 -5.03 6.10
N ASN A 59 -9.72 -4.51 6.91
CA ASN A 59 -9.83 -3.19 7.53
C ASN A 59 -9.53 -2.07 6.52
N GLU A 60 -8.48 -2.24 5.72
CA GLU A 60 -8.14 -1.34 4.61
C GLU A 60 -9.33 -1.20 3.67
N HIS A 61 -9.92 -2.31 3.24
CA HIS A 61 -11.03 -2.28 2.31
C HIS A 61 -12.24 -1.50 2.87
N ARG A 62 -12.49 -1.60 4.18
CA ARG A 62 -13.52 -0.81 4.87
C ARG A 62 -13.13 0.68 4.95
N ALA A 63 -11.88 1.00 5.26
CA ALA A 63 -11.37 2.37 5.29
C ALA A 63 -11.48 3.03 3.91
N ARG A 64 -11.05 2.34 2.85
CA ARG A 64 -11.17 2.75 1.45
C ARG A 64 -12.61 3.06 1.06
N ARG A 65 -13.55 2.15 1.34
CA ARG A 65 -14.98 2.40 1.07
C ARG A 65 -15.51 3.61 1.83
N THR A 66 -15.10 3.79 3.08
CA THR A 66 -15.51 4.94 3.90
C THR A 66 -14.97 6.25 3.31
N LEU A 67 -13.69 6.28 2.93
CA LEU A 67 -13.07 7.40 2.23
C LEU A 67 -13.81 7.74 0.94
N ASN A 68 -14.02 6.76 0.06
CA ASN A 68 -14.68 7.00 -1.24
C ASN A 68 -16.10 7.55 -1.08
N ASN A 69 -16.86 7.06 -0.09
CA ASN A 69 -18.18 7.61 0.23
C ASN A 69 -18.07 9.05 0.73
N ALA A 70 -17.12 9.35 1.63
CA ALA A 70 -16.89 10.70 2.12
C ALA A 70 -16.46 11.67 1.01
N VAL A 71 -15.61 11.23 0.09
CA VAL A 71 -15.20 12.01 -1.10
C VAL A 71 -16.42 12.31 -1.98
N ARG A 72 -17.26 11.30 -2.27
CA ARG A 72 -18.48 11.46 -3.08
C ARG A 72 -19.49 12.40 -2.43
N ASP A 73 -19.65 12.30 -1.12
CA ASP A 73 -20.65 13.06 -0.37
C ASP A 73 -20.14 14.46 0.06
N SER A 74 -18.86 14.77 -0.21
CA SER A 74 -18.25 16.07 0.07
C SER A 74 -18.65 17.11 -0.97
N PHE A 75 -19.05 18.30 -0.52
CA PHE A 75 -19.32 19.43 -1.41
C PHE A 75 -18.04 19.99 -2.07
N SER A 76 -16.92 19.97 -1.32
CA SER A 76 -15.60 20.38 -1.77
C SER A 76 -14.55 19.55 -1.06
N THR A 77 -13.41 19.34 -1.71
CA THR A 77 -12.28 18.58 -1.17
C THR A 77 -10.99 19.41 -1.22
N PRO A 78 -10.02 19.16 -0.33
CA PRO A 78 -8.77 19.94 -0.25
C PRO A 78 -7.77 19.66 -1.39
N ILE A 79 -7.97 18.57 -2.13
CA ILE A 79 -7.39 18.30 -3.45
C ILE A 79 -8.52 17.80 -4.35
N GLU A 80 -8.27 17.61 -5.64
CA GLU A 80 -9.28 17.09 -6.57
C GLU A 80 -9.88 15.75 -6.07
N ALA A 81 -11.20 15.65 -6.11
CA ALA A 81 -11.92 14.45 -5.64
C ALA A 81 -11.47 13.18 -6.38
N GLU A 82 -11.14 13.29 -7.66
CA GLU A 82 -10.58 12.20 -8.47
C GLU A 82 -9.20 11.76 -7.97
N ASP A 83 -8.37 12.66 -7.45
CA ASP A 83 -7.08 12.26 -6.86
C ASP A 83 -7.30 11.51 -5.56
N LEU A 84 -8.22 11.96 -4.70
CA LEU A 84 -8.52 11.27 -3.44
C LEU A 84 -9.05 9.87 -3.69
N PHE A 85 -9.97 9.72 -4.64
CA PHE A 85 -10.50 8.42 -5.04
C PHE A 85 -9.38 7.51 -5.56
N GLU A 86 -8.58 7.99 -6.52
CA GLU A 86 -7.48 7.21 -7.10
C GLU A 86 -6.40 6.85 -6.08
N LEU A 87 -6.05 7.77 -5.17
CA LEU A 87 -5.09 7.50 -4.10
C LEU A 87 -5.64 6.44 -3.13
N GLY A 88 -6.93 6.54 -2.77
CA GLY A 88 -7.60 5.54 -1.94
C GLY A 88 -7.64 4.16 -2.59
N GLU A 89 -8.00 4.07 -3.87
CA GLU A 89 -7.99 2.80 -4.61
C GLU A 89 -6.59 2.17 -4.66
N ARG A 90 -5.58 2.96 -5.03
CA ARG A 90 -4.20 2.49 -5.20
C ARG A 90 -3.52 2.14 -3.88
N LEU A 91 -3.86 2.80 -2.77
CA LEU A 91 -3.40 2.39 -1.44
C LEU A 91 -3.92 0.99 -1.09
N GLY A 92 -5.18 0.69 -1.42
CA GLY A 92 -5.71 -0.65 -1.20
C GLY A 92 -5.05 -1.72 -2.06
N GLU A 93 -4.64 -1.39 -3.29
CA GLU A 93 -3.85 -2.31 -4.11
C GLU A 93 -2.52 -2.71 -3.45
N ILE A 94 -1.89 -1.82 -2.66
CA ILE A 94 -0.66 -2.15 -1.89
C ILE A 94 -0.98 -3.20 -0.82
N ALA A 95 -2.04 -3.01 -0.04
CA ALA A 95 -2.44 -3.96 1.00
C ALA A 95 -2.82 -5.33 0.40
N GLU A 96 -3.57 -5.32 -0.70
CA GLU A 96 -3.96 -6.53 -1.42
C GLU A 96 -2.74 -7.26 -2.01
N ALA A 97 -1.80 -6.54 -2.62
CA ALA A 97 -0.57 -7.11 -3.15
C ALA A 97 0.33 -7.68 -2.05
N GLY A 98 0.46 -6.98 -0.92
CA GLY A 98 1.18 -7.45 0.25
C GLY A 98 0.59 -8.74 0.83
N TYR A 99 -0.73 -8.80 0.99
CA TYR A 99 -1.41 -10.03 1.40
C TYR A 99 -1.22 -11.18 0.40
N ALA A 100 -1.16 -10.87 -0.90
CA ALA A 100 -0.91 -11.89 -1.92
C ALA A 100 0.48 -12.52 -1.80
N VAL A 101 1.53 -11.76 -1.42
CA VAL A 101 2.89 -12.30 -1.19
C VAL A 101 2.87 -13.37 -0.11
N ILE A 102 2.29 -13.07 1.06
CA ILE A 102 2.28 -14.02 2.17
C ILE A 102 1.38 -15.24 1.89
N ARG A 103 0.26 -15.03 1.18
CA ARG A 103 -0.63 -16.13 0.80
C ARG A 103 0.05 -17.09 -0.16
N GLU A 104 0.83 -16.58 -1.09
CA GLU A 104 1.61 -17.40 -2.02
C GLU A 104 2.67 -18.22 -1.28
N SER A 105 3.31 -17.63 -0.26
CA SER A 105 4.22 -18.37 0.62
C SER A 105 3.51 -19.49 1.39
N GLU A 106 2.32 -19.24 1.94
CA GLU A 106 1.54 -20.26 2.64
C GLU A 106 1.12 -21.42 1.73
N LEU A 107 0.71 -21.12 0.50
CA LEU A 107 0.35 -22.15 -0.49
C LEU A 107 1.56 -22.97 -0.95
N SER A 108 2.76 -22.40 -0.82
CA SER A 108 4.03 -23.05 -1.13
C SER A 108 4.54 -23.98 -0.02
N CYS A 109 3.85 -24.07 1.13
CA CYS A 109 4.27 -24.90 2.25
C CYS A 109 4.08 -26.40 1.96
N SER A 110 4.97 -27.23 2.53
CA SER A 110 4.87 -28.70 2.46
C SER A 110 4.46 -29.23 3.84
N GLY A 111 3.17 -29.48 4.03
CA GLY A 111 2.63 -29.89 5.33
C GLY A 111 2.65 -28.74 6.35
N PRO A 112 3.00 -28.98 7.62
CA PRO A 112 2.97 -27.96 8.69
C PRO A 112 4.15 -26.98 8.63
N THR A 113 5.12 -27.20 7.74
CA THR A 113 6.36 -26.42 7.63
C THR A 113 6.41 -25.64 6.33
N CYS A 114 6.54 -24.33 6.46
CA CYS A 114 6.77 -23.39 5.36
C CYS A 114 8.26 -23.14 5.19
N ALA A 115 8.73 -23.06 3.95
CA ALA A 115 10.09 -22.61 3.70
C ALA A 115 10.22 -21.14 4.11
N SER A 116 11.31 -20.80 4.80
CA SER A 116 11.64 -19.41 5.09
C SER A 116 11.85 -18.64 3.77
N PRO A 117 11.50 -17.33 3.74
CA PRO A 117 11.90 -16.42 2.67
C PRO A 117 13.39 -16.56 2.39
N ASP A 118 13.77 -16.65 1.12
CA ASP A 118 15.18 -16.59 0.75
C ASP A 118 15.72 -15.15 0.85
N PRO A 119 17.05 -14.97 0.87
CA PRO A 119 17.65 -13.65 1.03
C PRO A 119 17.24 -12.61 -0.01
N TYR A 120 16.95 -13.02 -1.25
CA TYR A 120 16.53 -12.10 -2.31
C TYR A 120 15.10 -11.60 -2.07
N LEU A 121 14.19 -12.47 -1.63
CA LEU A 121 12.84 -12.05 -1.25
C LEU A 121 12.87 -11.09 -0.04
N VAL A 122 13.72 -11.37 0.96
CA VAL A 122 13.91 -10.48 2.11
C VAL A 122 14.43 -9.11 1.67
N GLU A 123 15.45 -9.08 0.81
CA GLU A 123 15.98 -7.82 0.27
C GLU A 123 14.91 -7.02 -0.49
N LEU A 124 14.10 -7.69 -1.31
CA LEU A 124 12.99 -7.05 -2.02
C LEU A 124 12.00 -6.40 -1.06
N ILE A 125 11.58 -7.13 -0.03
CA ILE A 125 10.64 -6.64 0.98
C ILE A 125 11.23 -5.46 1.76
N ASP A 126 12.51 -5.52 2.14
CA ASP A 126 13.16 -4.44 2.88
C ASP A 126 13.31 -3.16 2.06
N ARG A 127 13.64 -3.29 0.77
CA ARG A 127 13.69 -2.13 -0.13
C ARG A 127 12.30 -1.53 -0.37
N LEU A 128 11.27 -2.37 -0.49
CA LEU A 128 9.88 -1.92 -0.57
C LEU A 128 9.45 -1.19 0.71
N ALA A 129 9.74 -1.76 1.89
CA ALA A 129 9.47 -1.12 3.17
C ALA A 129 10.19 0.24 3.29
N SER A 130 11.45 0.31 2.85
CA SER A 130 12.23 1.55 2.84
C SER A 130 11.60 2.60 1.93
N ALA A 131 11.18 2.21 0.72
CA ALA A 131 10.54 3.12 -0.23
C ALA A 131 9.14 3.62 0.23
N LEU A 132 8.46 2.88 1.11
CA LEU A 132 7.20 3.32 1.69
C LEU A 132 7.38 4.54 2.60
N ILE A 133 8.53 4.69 3.25
CA ILE A 133 8.79 5.78 4.20
C ILE A 133 8.65 7.17 3.55
N PRO A 134 9.39 7.50 2.47
CA PRO A 134 9.21 8.77 1.77
C PRO A 134 7.81 8.88 1.13
N LEU A 135 7.24 7.79 0.61
CA LEU A 135 5.89 7.79 0.04
C LEU A 135 4.83 8.21 1.06
N ALA A 136 4.83 7.58 2.23
CA ALA A 136 3.90 7.85 3.32
C ALA A 136 4.08 9.26 3.88
N ARG A 137 5.33 9.74 3.97
CA ARG A 137 5.62 11.15 4.29
C ARG A 137 4.99 12.10 3.26
N GLY A 138 5.05 11.77 1.97
CA GLY A 138 4.44 12.56 0.91
C GLY A 138 2.92 12.64 1.04
N LEU A 139 2.26 11.49 1.20
CA LEU A 139 0.81 11.42 1.40
C LEU A 139 0.35 12.22 2.62
N ARG A 140 1.06 12.13 3.75
CA ARG A 140 0.75 12.92 4.96
C ARG A 140 0.87 14.43 4.73
N LYS A 141 1.78 14.85 3.84
CA LYS A 141 2.04 16.26 3.51
C LYS A 141 1.04 16.86 2.52
N LEU A 142 0.18 16.09 1.86
CA LEU A 142 -0.85 16.65 0.97
C LEU A 142 -1.72 17.69 1.72
N PRO A 143 -2.11 18.81 1.08
CA PRO A 143 -1.87 19.20 -0.32
C PRO A 143 -0.56 19.97 -0.57
N SER A 144 0.38 20.00 0.39
CA SER A 144 1.61 20.80 0.29
C SER A 144 2.47 20.42 -0.92
N GLY A 145 3.13 21.42 -1.51
CA GLY A 145 4.13 21.26 -2.56
C GLY A 145 5.27 20.29 -2.22
N ASP A 146 5.58 20.15 -0.92
CA ASP A 146 6.59 19.22 -0.41
C ASP A 146 6.24 17.74 -0.66
N ALA A 147 4.96 17.41 -0.87
CA ALA A 147 4.53 16.03 -1.12
C ALA A 147 5.12 15.49 -2.43
N ALA A 148 5.31 16.34 -3.45
CA ALA A 148 5.96 15.95 -4.71
C ALA A 148 7.42 15.52 -4.50
N GLN A 149 8.20 16.27 -3.71
CA GLN A 149 9.59 15.90 -3.41
C GLN A 149 9.71 14.57 -2.65
N CYS A 150 8.72 14.27 -1.80
CA CYS A 150 8.68 13.00 -1.09
C CYS A 150 8.31 11.86 -2.04
N ALA A 151 7.39 12.09 -2.99
CA ALA A 151 7.07 11.14 -4.04
C ALA A 151 8.26 10.88 -4.99
N ASP A 152 9.02 11.91 -5.37
CA ASP A 152 10.22 11.76 -6.19
C ASP A 152 11.25 10.83 -5.53
N ARG A 153 11.54 11.05 -4.24
CA ARG A 153 12.42 10.14 -3.46
C ARG A 153 11.89 8.71 -3.42
N ALA A 154 10.58 8.53 -3.24
CA ALA A 154 9.98 7.20 -3.25
C ALA A 154 10.13 6.52 -4.62
N ILE A 155 9.99 7.28 -5.72
CA ILE A 155 10.20 6.76 -7.09
C ILE A 155 11.65 6.32 -7.28
N GLU A 156 12.63 7.11 -6.83
CA GLU A 156 14.05 6.76 -6.86
C GLU A 156 14.33 5.47 -6.08
N ASP A 157 13.81 5.34 -4.87
CA ASP A 157 13.95 4.12 -4.05
C ASP A 157 13.30 2.91 -4.71
N LEU A 158 12.11 3.09 -5.29
CA LEU A 158 11.41 2.03 -6.02
C LEU A 158 12.17 1.60 -7.29
N SER A 159 12.88 2.49 -7.98
CA SER A 159 13.76 2.10 -9.08
C SER A 159 14.88 1.16 -8.61
N MET A 160 15.37 1.28 -7.38
CA MET A 160 16.35 0.34 -6.82
C MET A 160 15.75 -1.04 -6.53
N VAL A 161 14.46 -1.13 -6.19
CA VAL A 161 13.74 -2.41 -6.05
C VAL A 161 13.75 -3.19 -7.37
N GLU A 162 13.57 -2.52 -8.51
CA GLU A 162 13.59 -3.16 -9.83
C GLU A 162 14.94 -3.83 -10.13
N HIS A 163 16.05 -3.23 -9.68
CA HIS A 163 17.38 -3.80 -9.83
C HIS A 163 17.54 -5.07 -8.96
N ALA A 164 17.08 -5.02 -7.72
CA ALA A 164 17.08 -6.18 -6.82
C ALA A 164 16.21 -7.32 -7.37
N TYR A 165 15.06 -7.01 -7.98
CA TYR A 165 14.20 -8.01 -8.62
C TYR A 165 14.90 -8.71 -9.79
N ARG A 166 15.58 -7.95 -10.66
CA ARG A 166 16.34 -8.54 -11.78
C ARG A 166 17.48 -9.44 -11.28
N ALA A 167 18.16 -9.05 -10.18
CA ALA A 167 19.17 -9.88 -9.55
C ALA A 167 18.58 -11.18 -8.98
N ALA A 168 17.41 -11.10 -8.32
CA ALA A 168 16.69 -12.26 -7.79
C ALA A 168 16.28 -13.24 -8.91
N ILE A 169 15.80 -12.72 -10.04
CA ILE A 169 15.46 -13.53 -11.22
C ILE A 169 16.70 -14.18 -11.83
N ALA A 170 17.82 -13.46 -11.93
CA ALA A 170 19.07 -14.01 -12.45
C ALA A 170 19.61 -15.15 -11.56
N ASP A 171 19.46 -15.04 -10.24
CA ASP A 171 19.88 -16.11 -9.32
C ASP A 171 19.10 -17.42 -9.48
N LEU A 172 17.88 -17.37 -10.03
CA LEU A 172 17.09 -18.58 -10.28
C LEU A 172 17.79 -19.57 -11.22
N GLU A 173 18.68 -19.11 -12.11
CA GLU A 173 19.48 -19.99 -12.97
C GLU A 173 20.40 -20.94 -12.18
N ASN A 174 20.71 -20.58 -10.93
CA ASN A 174 21.53 -21.39 -10.03
C ASN A 174 20.72 -22.38 -9.16
N GLU A 175 19.38 -22.38 -9.24
CA GLU A 175 18.53 -23.27 -8.43
C GLU A 175 18.34 -24.62 -9.15
N PRO A 176 18.90 -25.73 -8.62
CA PRO A 176 18.82 -27.04 -9.29
C PRO A 176 17.44 -27.69 -9.20
N ASP A 177 16.60 -27.33 -8.21
CA ASP A 177 15.24 -27.87 -8.09
C ASP A 177 14.22 -26.96 -8.78
N VAL A 178 13.73 -27.39 -9.95
CA VAL A 178 12.70 -26.70 -10.74
C VAL A 178 11.46 -26.36 -9.90
N ARG A 179 11.05 -27.22 -8.96
CA ARG A 179 9.88 -26.90 -8.11
C ARG A 179 10.17 -25.75 -7.16
N ARG A 180 11.40 -25.67 -6.65
CA ARG A 180 11.86 -24.58 -5.78
C ARG A 180 12.05 -23.29 -6.57
N GLU A 181 12.64 -23.39 -7.76
CA GLU A 181 12.77 -22.28 -8.70
C GLU A 181 11.40 -21.64 -9.00
N LEU A 182 10.39 -22.45 -9.37
CA LEU A 182 9.04 -21.97 -9.66
C LEU A 182 8.38 -21.26 -8.48
N ARG A 183 8.51 -21.81 -7.26
CA ARG A 183 7.97 -21.19 -6.04
C ARG A 183 8.63 -19.83 -5.75
N ARG A 184 9.96 -19.75 -5.88
CA ARG A 184 10.71 -18.51 -5.69
C ARG A 184 10.34 -17.45 -6.73
N ARG A 185 10.30 -17.85 -8.01
CA ARG A 185 9.90 -16.98 -9.10
C ARG A 185 8.52 -16.36 -8.87
N GLU A 186 7.58 -17.18 -8.41
CA GLU A 186 6.22 -16.74 -8.13
C GLU A 186 6.19 -15.74 -6.96
N LEU A 187 6.95 -15.98 -5.88
CA LEU A 187 7.10 -15.01 -4.78
C LEU A 187 7.74 -13.69 -5.23
N TYR A 188 8.79 -13.74 -6.05
CA TYR A 188 9.42 -12.53 -6.60
C TYR A 188 8.42 -11.75 -7.47
N ARG A 189 7.61 -12.44 -8.28
CA ARG A 189 6.55 -11.82 -9.09
C ARG A 189 5.47 -11.17 -8.22
N ARG A 190 5.11 -11.77 -7.07
CA ARG A 190 4.20 -11.12 -6.11
C ARG A 190 4.83 -9.86 -5.50
N ALA A 191 6.13 -9.87 -5.19
CA ALA A 191 6.84 -8.68 -4.74
C ALA A 191 6.91 -7.59 -5.83
N GLU A 192 7.06 -7.97 -7.11
CA GLU A 192 6.99 -7.05 -8.25
C GLU A 192 5.59 -6.40 -8.37
N HIS A 193 4.51 -7.14 -8.11
CA HIS A 193 3.16 -6.58 -8.09
C HIS A 193 2.99 -5.54 -6.97
N LEU A 194 3.56 -5.81 -5.79
CA LEU A 194 3.60 -4.85 -4.68
C LEU A 194 4.40 -3.60 -5.05
N HIS A 195 5.58 -3.76 -5.66
CA HIS A 195 6.36 -2.66 -6.23
C HIS A 195 5.53 -1.80 -7.19
N ALA A 196 4.83 -2.43 -8.13
CA ALA A 196 4.02 -1.74 -9.13
C ALA A 196 2.87 -0.94 -8.48
N ALA A 197 2.22 -1.48 -7.44
CA ALA A 197 1.20 -0.78 -6.67
C ALA A 197 1.77 0.47 -5.98
N MET A 198 2.91 0.35 -5.31
CA MET A 198 3.59 1.48 -4.67
C MET A 198 4.00 2.57 -5.67
N MET A 199 4.51 2.17 -6.84
CA MET A 199 4.87 3.09 -7.93
C MET A 199 3.66 3.88 -8.43
N ARG A 200 2.48 3.24 -8.54
CA ARG A 200 1.24 3.94 -8.93
C ARG A 200 0.80 4.98 -7.92
N VAL A 201 0.95 4.72 -6.61
CA VAL A 201 0.64 5.69 -5.55
C VAL A 201 1.64 6.84 -5.58
N ALA A 202 2.95 6.55 -5.71
CA ALA A 202 3.99 7.58 -5.76
C ALA A 202 3.76 8.54 -6.94
N ARG A 203 3.53 8.02 -8.14
CA ARG A 203 3.23 8.84 -9.33
C ARG A 203 1.95 9.67 -9.17
N ARG A 204 0.89 9.13 -8.55
CA ARG A 204 -0.35 9.90 -8.32
C ARG A 204 -0.15 10.98 -7.27
N THR A 205 0.62 10.72 -6.22
CA THR A 205 0.98 11.71 -5.19
C THR A 205 1.78 12.86 -5.79
N TRP A 206 2.72 12.56 -6.70
CA TRP A 206 3.45 13.59 -7.44
C TRP A 206 2.51 14.42 -8.33
N TYR A 207 1.66 13.73 -9.10
CA TYR A 207 0.74 14.37 -10.06
C TYR A 207 -0.31 15.26 -9.38
N SER A 208 -0.86 14.84 -8.25
CA SER A 208 -1.87 15.61 -7.51
C SER A 208 -1.34 16.96 -7.04
N VAL A 209 -0.03 17.05 -6.76
CA VAL A 209 0.63 18.31 -6.40
C VAL A 209 0.99 19.13 -7.63
N TYR A 210 1.50 18.49 -8.69
CA TYR A 210 1.94 19.17 -9.91
C TYR A 210 0.81 19.96 -10.57
N LYS A 211 -0.39 19.36 -10.66
CA LYS A 211 -1.55 19.98 -11.33
C LYS A 211 -2.23 21.09 -10.50
N SER A 212 -1.97 21.14 -9.20
CA SER A 212 -2.51 22.17 -8.29
C SER A 212 -1.68 23.45 -8.28
N ARG A 213 -0.60 23.50 -9.06
CA ARG A 213 0.19 24.71 -9.34
C ARG A 213 -0.23 25.29 -10.69
#